data_AF-A0A6N9Z2B0-F1
#
_entry.id   AF-A0A6N9Z2B0-F1
#
_cell.length_a   1.000
_cell.length_b   1.000
_cell.length_c   1.000
_cell.angle_alpha   90.00
_cell.angle_beta   90.00
_cell.angle_gamma   90.00
#
_symmetry.space_group_name_H-M   'P 1'
#
loop_
_entity.id
_entity.type
_entity.pdbx_description
1 polymer ?
#
loop_
_entity_poly.entity_id
_entity_poly.type
_entity_poly.pdbx_seq_one_letter_code
_entity_poly.pdbx_strand_id
1 'polypeptide(L)'
;MDRQLPVRRFRLRVSLFLMGSMKTSLELVWCNNMAKRKIFIICLSVLLMVFLYYFPIQRALAIMKFSDYSMEQGVSSSDIQQKKVFKDYIQDGYYISVTYISDPYHRYDYHYYLLEWRKDHIRLNSMYLDIYDSANNRLDSFDNVVYKPLSQYD
;
A
#
# COMPACT_ATOMS: atom_id res chain seq x y z
N MET A 1 -88.89 11.44 -30.17
CA MET A 1 -88.42 11.72 -28.79
C MET A 1 -88.41 10.40 -28.06
N ASP A 2 -87.34 9.84 -27.52
CA ASP A 2 -85.93 10.23 -27.40
C ASP A 2 -85.09 8.94 -27.34
N ARG A 3 -83.95 8.90 -28.04
CA ARG A 3 -82.94 7.84 -27.89
C ARG A 3 -81.94 8.29 -26.82
N GLN A 4 -81.82 7.57 -25.71
CA GLN A 4 -80.69 7.75 -24.80
C GLN A 4 -79.53 6.84 -25.21
N LEU A 5 -78.38 7.45 -25.51
CA LEU A 5 -77.10 6.78 -25.73
C LEU A 5 -76.45 6.43 -24.39
N PRO A 6 -75.82 5.24 -24.23
CA PRO A 6 -75.04 4.97 -23.04
C PRO A 6 -73.68 5.68 -23.12
N VAL A 7 -73.47 6.65 -22.22
CA VAL A 7 -72.16 7.28 -22.01
C VAL A 7 -71.23 6.26 -21.32
N ARG A 8 -70.29 5.69 -22.09
CA ARG A 8 -69.23 4.83 -21.57
C ARG A 8 -68.37 5.62 -20.57
N ARG A 9 -68.43 5.25 -19.28
CA ARG A 9 -67.41 5.62 -18.28
C ARG A 9 -66.08 4.98 -18.65
N PHE A 10 -65.27 5.69 -19.43
CA PHE A 10 -63.93 5.26 -19.86
C PHE A 10 -62.86 6.26 -19.44
N ARG A 11 -62.89 6.73 -18.19
CA ARG A 11 -61.82 7.56 -17.62
C ARG A 11 -61.70 7.26 -16.14
N LEU A 12 -60.88 6.27 -15.78
CA LEU A 12 -60.33 6.07 -14.42
C LEU A 12 -59.31 4.93 -14.35
N ARG A 13 -59.26 4.02 -15.34
CA ARG A 13 -58.28 2.91 -15.34
C ARG A 13 -56.88 3.26 -15.84
N VAL A 14 -56.71 4.35 -16.60
CA VAL A 14 -55.39 4.71 -17.17
C VAL A 14 -54.47 5.37 -16.13
N SER A 15 -55.01 6.16 -15.20
CA SER A 15 -54.23 6.86 -14.17
C SER A 15 -53.62 5.90 -13.13
N LEU A 16 -54.34 4.84 -12.74
CA LEU A 16 -53.83 3.85 -11.79
C LEU A 16 -52.68 3.01 -12.39
N PHE A 17 -52.76 2.70 -13.69
CA PHE A 17 -51.75 1.89 -14.38
C PHE A 17 -50.44 2.68 -14.60
N LEU A 18 -50.55 3.98 -14.92
CA LEU A 18 -49.39 4.88 -15.05
C LEU A 18 -48.71 5.16 -13.70
N MET A 19 -49.48 5.33 -12.62
CA MET A 19 -48.92 5.53 -11.26
C MET A 19 -48.20 4.28 -10.73
N GLY A 20 -48.71 3.07 -11.00
CA GLY A 20 -48.03 1.82 -10.63
C GLY A 20 -46.69 1.63 -11.35
N SER A 21 -46.65 1.90 -12.66
CA SER A 21 -45.43 1.79 -13.49
C SER A 21 -44.34 2.80 -13.14
N MET A 22 -44.71 4.03 -12.73
CA MET A 22 -43.74 5.04 -12.26
C MET A 22 -43.16 4.71 -10.90
N LYS A 23 -43.94 4.09 -10.00
CA LYS A 23 -43.46 3.71 -8.67
C LYS A 23 -42.42 2.59 -8.78
N THR A 24 -42.65 1.60 -9.64
CA THR A 24 -41.68 0.52 -9.91
C THR A 24 -40.40 1.01 -10.58
N SER A 25 -40.47 2.00 -11.48
CA SER A 25 -39.27 2.55 -12.11
C SER A 25 -38.45 3.40 -11.13
N LEU A 26 -39.09 4.19 -10.26
CA LEU A 26 -38.42 4.94 -9.20
C LEU A 26 -37.76 4.03 -8.15
N GLU A 27 -38.44 2.97 -7.70
CA GLU A 27 -37.89 1.96 -6.77
C GLU A 27 -36.68 1.23 -7.37
N LEU A 28 -36.75 0.86 -8.66
CA LEU A 28 -35.62 0.25 -9.38
C LEU A 28 -34.44 1.21 -9.52
N VAL A 29 -34.68 2.48 -9.85
CA VAL A 29 -33.63 3.51 -9.93
C VAL A 29 -32.99 3.75 -8.56
N TRP A 30 -33.80 3.83 -7.50
CA TRP A 30 -33.33 3.98 -6.12
C TRP A 30 -32.49 2.78 -5.67
N CYS A 31 -32.96 1.55 -5.92
CA CYS A 31 -32.25 0.32 -5.57
C CYS A 31 -30.90 0.22 -6.32
N ASN A 32 -30.89 0.56 -7.60
CA ASN A 32 -29.67 0.56 -8.41
C ASN A 32 -28.65 1.62 -7.92
N ASN A 33 -29.12 2.81 -7.52
CA ASN A 33 -28.24 3.84 -6.94
C ASN A 33 -27.69 3.43 -5.56
N MET A 34 -28.48 2.73 -4.73
CA MET A 34 -28.00 2.18 -3.45
C MET A 34 -26.99 1.05 -3.65
N ALA A 35 -27.18 0.16 -4.63
CA ALA A 35 -26.23 -0.89 -4.98
C ALA A 35 -24.91 -0.30 -5.50
N LYS A 36 -24.97 0.69 -6.40
CA LYS A 36 -23.79 1.43 -6.88
C LYS A 36 -23.03 2.11 -5.75
N ARG A 37 -23.73 2.72 -4.79
CA ARG A 37 -23.10 3.34 -3.61
C ARG A 37 -22.39 2.30 -2.73
N LYS A 38 -22.99 1.13 -2.52
CA LYS A 38 -22.36 0.03 -1.77
C LYS A 38 -21.10 -0.49 -2.47
N ILE A 39 -21.17 -0.73 -3.78
CA ILE A 39 -20.02 -1.16 -4.58
C ILE A 39 -18.90 -0.11 -4.50
N PHE A 40 -19.23 1.17 -4.65
CA PHE A 40 -18.26 2.25 -4.54
C PHE A 40 -17.55 2.27 -3.17
N ILE A 41 -18.30 2.12 -2.07
CA ILE A 41 -17.73 2.06 -0.72
C ILE A 41 -16.78 0.87 -0.56
N ILE A 42 -17.15 -0.30 -1.11
CA ILE A 42 -16.30 -1.50 -1.08
C ILE A 42 -15.02 -1.28 -1.89
N CYS A 43 -15.11 -0.72 -3.09
CA CYS A 43 -13.94 -0.42 -3.90
C CYS A 43 -13.02 0.60 -3.18
N LEU A 44 -13.61 1.63 -2.58
CA LEU A 44 -12.86 2.64 -1.83
C LEU A 44 -12.18 2.05 -0.59
N SER A 45 -12.84 1.15 0.13
CA SER A 45 -12.25 0.51 1.31
C SER A 45 -11.10 -0.42 0.94
N VAL A 46 -11.23 -1.21 -0.14
CA VAL A 46 -10.15 -2.05 -0.65
C VAL A 46 -8.96 -1.20 -1.09
N LEU A 47 -9.20 -0.09 -1.80
CA LEU A 47 -8.15 0.83 -2.21
C LEU A 47 -7.42 1.44 -1.01
N LEU A 48 -8.16 1.86 0.02
CA LEU A 48 -7.58 2.36 1.28
C LEU A 48 -6.75 1.30 1.99
N MET A 49 -7.21 0.05 2.05
CA MET A 49 -6.42 -1.04 2.65
C MET A 49 -5.12 -1.29 1.89
N VAL A 50 -5.17 -1.33 0.55
CA VAL A 50 -3.97 -1.48 -0.29
C VAL A 50 -3.00 -0.33 -0.04
N PHE A 51 -3.50 0.90 0.03
CA PHE A 51 -2.67 2.08 0.30
C PHE A 51 -2.02 2.04 1.70
N LEU A 52 -2.78 1.67 2.73
CA LEU A 52 -2.27 1.50 4.10
C LEU A 52 -1.28 0.34 4.20
N TYR A 53 -1.48 -0.73 3.45
CA TYR A 53 -0.54 -1.83 3.40
C TYR A 53 0.79 -1.42 2.74
N TYR A 54 0.70 -0.83 1.55
CA TYR A 54 1.86 -0.57 0.70
C TYR A 54 2.80 0.50 1.27
N PHE A 55 2.27 1.51 1.97
CA PHE A 55 3.07 2.62 2.48
C PHE A 55 3.40 2.52 3.98
N PRO A 56 2.46 2.76 4.92
CA PRO A 56 2.83 2.84 6.34
C PRO A 56 3.23 1.49 6.93
N ILE A 57 2.57 0.38 6.55
CA ILE A 57 2.87 -0.93 7.12
C ILE A 57 4.26 -1.42 6.65
N GLN A 58 4.53 -1.42 5.35
CA GLN A 58 5.85 -1.82 4.85
C GLN A 58 6.98 -0.94 5.38
N ARG A 59 6.76 0.38 5.49
CA ARG A 59 7.75 1.29 6.08
C ARG A 59 8.04 0.96 7.54
N ALA A 60 7.01 0.65 8.33
CA ALA A 60 7.18 0.28 9.73
C ALA A 60 8.01 -1.01 9.87
N LEU A 61 7.71 -2.02 9.05
CA LEU A 61 8.47 -3.27 9.02
C LEU A 61 9.95 -3.04 8.66
N ALA A 62 10.22 -2.19 7.66
CA ALA A 62 11.59 -1.84 7.30
C ALA A 62 12.36 -1.19 8.45
N ILE A 63 11.72 -0.27 9.18
CA ILE A 63 12.33 0.42 10.33
C ILE A 63 12.60 -0.55 11.48
N MET A 64 11.66 -1.47 11.76
CA MET A 64 11.85 -2.51 12.77
C MET A 64 13.01 -3.42 12.39
N LYS A 65 13.05 -3.92 11.15
CA LYS A 65 14.12 -4.79 10.67
C LYS A 65 15.49 -4.10 10.71
N PHE A 66 15.55 -2.80 10.40
CA PHE A 66 16.76 -2.01 10.57
C PHE A 66 17.20 -1.91 12.03
N SER A 67 16.25 -1.71 12.96
CA SER A 67 16.56 -1.69 14.39
C SER A 67 17.21 -3.00 14.82
N ASP A 68 16.64 -4.13 14.42
CA ASP A 68 17.17 -5.46 14.74
C ASP A 68 18.55 -5.68 14.12
N TYR A 69 18.69 -5.40 12.82
CA TYR A 69 19.94 -5.57 12.08
C TYR A 69 21.07 -4.69 12.65
N SER A 70 20.79 -3.42 12.90
CA SER A 70 21.78 -2.49 13.46
C SER A 70 22.20 -2.86 14.89
N MET A 71 21.26 -3.38 15.69
CA MET A 71 21.56 -3.90 17.03
C MET A 71 22.47 -5.13 16.97
N GLU A 72 22.21 -6.05 16.04
CA GLU A 72 23.06 -7.22 15.79
C GLU A 72 24.47 -6.83 15.29
N GLN A 73 24.59 -5.74 14.54
CA GLN A 73 25.88 -5.15 14.17
C GLN A 73 26.62 -4.45 15.32
N GLY A 74 25.97 -4.28 16.48
CA GLY A 74 26.53 -3.54 17.61
C GLY A 74 26.51 -2.02 17.44
N VAL A 75 25.66 -1.50 16.55
CA VAL A 75 25.47 -0.06 16.35
C VAL A 75 24.78 0.56 17.56
N SER A 76 25.38 1.62 18.12
CA SER A 76 24.68 2.45 19.11
C SER A 76 23.75 3.44 18.42
N SER A 77 22.53 3.61 18.94
CA SER A 77 21.58 4.61 18.43
C SER A 77 22.13 6.04 18.51
N SER A 78 23.03 6.31 19.46
CA SER A 78 23.72 7.61 19.62
C SER A 78 24.76 7.88 18.52
N ASP A 79 25.22 6.84 17.82
CA ASP A 79 26.22 6.97 16.76
C ASP A 79 25.58 7.29 15.39
N ILE A 80 24.25 7.22 15.28
CA ILE A 80 23.54 7.57 14.06
C ILE A 80 23.55 9.09 13.90
N GLN A 81 24.33 9.60 12.94
CA GLN A 81 24.35 11.02 12.61
C GLN A 81 23.13 11.42 11.76
N GLN A 82 22.84 10.63 10.73
CA GLN A 82 21.73 10.87 9.82
C GLN A 82 21.08 9.54 9.45
N LYS A 83 19.75 9.53 9.40
CA LYS A 83 18.95 8.41 8.91
C LYS A 83 17.84 8.91 7.99
N LYS A 84 17.76 8.37 6.78
CA LYS A 84 16.72 8.67 5.80
C LYS A 84 16.09 7.37 5.31
N VAL A 85 14.78 7.35 5.17
CA VAL A 85 14.02 6.16 4.76
C VAL A 85 13.34 6.47 3.43
N PHE A 86 13.61 5.65 2.42
CA PHE A 86 13.12 5.83 1.06
C PHE A 86 12.38 4.57 0.62
N LYS A 87 11.25 4.75 -0.09
CA LYS A 87 10.57 3.65 -0.77
C LYS A 87 11.29 3.41 -2.09
N ASP A 88 11.68 2.16 -2.34
CA ASP A 88 12.13 1.72 -3.65
C ASP A 88 10.92 1.17 -4.41
N TYR A 89 10.51 1.89 -5.46
CA TYR A 89 9.39 1.50 -6.31
C TYR A 89 9.78 0.49 -7.39
N ILE A 90 11.08 0.34 -7.69
CA ILE A 90 11.58 -0.58 -8.70
C ILE A 90 11.79 -1.96 -8.07
N GLN A 91 12.34 -1.99 -6.87
CA GLN A 91 12.63 -3.23 -6.11
C GLN A 91 11.48 -3.65 -5.18
N ASP A 92 10.37 -2.90 -5.16
CA ASP A 92 9.23 -3.04 -4.24
C ASP A 92 9.64 -3.23 -2.77
N GLY A 93 10.52 -2.35 -2.31
CA GLY A 93 11.15 -2.43 -1.00
C GLY A 93 11.27 -1.07 -0.35
N TYR A 94 12.01 -1.01 0.75
CA TYR A 94 12.47 0.24 1.33
C TYR A 94 13.98 0.19 1.41
N TYR A 95 14.66 1.31 1.28
CA TYR A 95 16.05 1.40 1.71
C TYR A 95 16.21 2.50 2.75
N ILE A 96 17.05 2.23 3.73
CA ILE A 96 17.34 3.13 4.84
C ILE A 96 18.79 3.55 4.69
N SER A 97 19.00 4.80 4.35
CA SER A 97 20.34 5.38 4.19
C SER A 97 20.78 6.01 5.50
N VAL A 98 21.95 5.58 5.99
CA VAL A 98 22.49 5.97 7.28
C VAL A 98 23.94 6.44 7.14
N THR A 99 24.27 7.50 7.87
CA THR A 99 25.65 7.94 8.09
C THR A 99 25.91 7.93 9.58
N TYR A 100 27.07 7.40 9.98
CA TYR A 100 27.47 7.25 11.37
C TYR A 100 28.47 8.33 11.77
N ILE A 101 28.48 8.69 13.06
CA ILE A 101 29.45 9.64 13.61
C ILE A 101 30.85 9.00 13.64
N SER A 102 30.91 7.73 14.02
CA SER A 102 32.14 6.93 14.01
C SER A 102 32.74 6.73 12.61
N ASP A 103 31.92 6.83 11.56
CA ASP A 103 32.32 6.59 10.18
C ASP A 103 31.68 7.58 9.19
N PRO A 104 32.17 8.84 9.14
CA PRO A 104 31.53 9.91 8.37
C PRO A 104 31.80 9.83 6.86
N TYR A 105 32.79 9.05 6.43
CA TYR A 105 33.19 8.94 5.02
C TYR A 105 32.46 7.83 4.26
N HIS A 106 31.67 7.03 4.97
CA HIS A 106 30.90 5.93 4.39
C HIS A 106 29.40 6.15 4.58
N ARG A 107 28.63 5.77 3.56
CA ARG A 107 27.18 5.74 3.60
C ARG A 107 26.71 4.29 3.62
N TYR A 108 25.83 3.99 4.55
CA TYR A 108 25.30 2.66 4.81
C TYR A 108 23.85 2.61 4.32
N ASP A 109 23.62 1.94 3.20
CA ASP A 109 22.30 1.79 2.61
C ASP A 109 21.76 0.38 2.92
N TYR A 110 20.77 0.34 3.82
CA TYR A 110 20.10 -0.89 4.24
C TYR A 110 18.90 -1.15 3.34
N HIS A 111 18.99 -2.12 2.45
CA HIS A 111 17.93 -2.54 1.54
C HIS A 111 17.01 -3.57 2.19
N TYR A 112 15.75 -3.20 2.37
CA TYR A 112 14.69 -4.03 2.94
C TYR A 112 13.78 -4.60 1.86
N TYR A 113 13.60 -5.92 1.90
CA TYR A 113 12.69 -6.67 1.05
C TYR A 113 11.68 -7.42 1.92
N LEU A 114 10.40 -7.11 1.76
CA LEU A 114 9.35 -7.85 2.45
C LEU A 114 9.23 -9.27 1.90
N LEU A 115 9.33 -9.41 0.57
CA LEU A 115 9.19 -10.66 -0.16
C LEU A 115 10.23 -10.69 -1.27
N GLU A 116 11.15 -11.63 -1.21
CA GLU A 116 12.18 -11.82 -2.23
C GLU A 116 12.01 -13.21 -2.86
N TRP A 117 11.80 -13.20 -4.18
CA TRP A 117 11.69 -14.42 -4.97
C TRP A 117 13.08 -14.85 -5.44
N ARG A 118 13.62 -15.92 -4.86
CA ARG A 118 14.80 -16.61 -5.41
C ARG A 118 14.39 -17.89 -6.12
N LYS A 119 15.32 -18.44 -6.91
CA LYS A 119 15.10 -19.65 -7.71
C LYS A 119 14.70 -20.86 -6.84
N ASP A 120 15.21 -20.93 -5.62
CA ASP A 120 15.09 -22.13 -4.77
C ASP A 120 14.13 -21.96 -3.59
N HIS A 121 13.88 -20.71 -3.15
CA HIS A 121 13.02 -20.41 -2.00
C HIS A 121 12.53 -18.96 -2.01
N ILE A 122 11.44 -18.73 -1.27
CA ILE A 122 10.92 -17.39 -0.98
C ILE A 122 11.52 -16.94 0.34
N ARG A 123 12.23 -15.80 0.34
CA ARG A 123 12.67 -15.16 1.57
C ARG A 123 11.71 -14.05 1.95
N LEU A 124 11.35 -14.02 3.22
CA LEU A 124 10.48 -13.01 3.80
C LEU A 124 11.29 -12.11 4.71
N ASN A 125 10.92 -10.82 4.80
CA ASN A 125 11.45 -9.89 5.79
C ASN A 125 12.99 -9.84 5.82
N SER A 126 13.59 -9.72 4.64
CA SER A 126 15.05 -9.75 4.45
C SER A 126 15.63 -8.35 4.39
N MET A 127 16.86 -8.18 4.89
CA MET A 127 17.58 -6.91 4.85
C MET A 127 19.04 -7.14 4.45
N TYR A 128 19.52 -6.31 3.54
CA TYR A 128 20.88 -6.32 3.02
C TYR A 128 21.52 -4.97 3.27
N LEU A 129 22.84 -4.95 3.43
CA LEU A 129 23.60 -3.74 3.64
C LEU A 129 24.57 -3.55 2.47
N ASP A 130 24.44 -2.42 1.79
CA ASP A 130 25.43 -1.91 0.85
C ASP A 130 26.11 -0.69 1.44
N ILE A 131 27.44 -0.65 1.34
CA ILE A 131 28.24 0.45 1.87
C ILE A 131 28.86 1.18 0.69
N TYR A 132 28.80 2.50 0.72
CA TYR A 132 29.33 3.39 -0.31
C TYR A 132 30.38 4.31 0.28
N ASP A 133 31.41 4.62 -0.52
CA ASP A 133 32.40 5.65 -0.19
C ASP A 133 31.85 7.07 -0.43
N SER A 134 32.66 8.07 -0.07
CA SER A 134 32.33 9.48 -0.31
C SER A 134 32.22 9.86 -1.81
N ALA A 135 32.77 9.05 -2.71
CA ALA A 135 32.64 9.19 -4.16
C ALA A 135 31.40 8.46 -4.73
N ASN A 136 30.56 7.86 -3.88
CA ASN A 136 29.41 7.03 -4.21
C ASN A 136 29.74 5.73 -4.95
N ASN A 137 30.95 5.18 -4.79
CA ASN A 137 31.28 3.84 -5.23
C ASN A 137 30.87 2.83 -4.17
N ARG A 138 30.24 1.73 -4.58
CA ARG A 138 29.94 0.61 -3.69
C ARG A 138 31.24 -0.09 -3.31
N LEU A 139 31.42 -0.38 -2.02
CA LEU A 139 32.58 -1.10 -1.51
C LEU A 139 32.41 -2.61 -1.71
N ASP A 140 33.43 -3.24 -2.28
CA ASP A 140 33.54 -4.70 -2.40
C ASP A 140 34.27 -5.35 -1.22
N SER A 141 35.08 -4.56 -0.48
CA SER A 141 35.75 -4.99 0.77
C SER A 141 35.31 -4.12 1.94
N PHE A 142 35.15 -4.78 3.09
CA PHE A 142 34.70 -4.20 4.35
C PHE A 142 35.83 -4.12 5.40
N ASP A 143 37.09 -4.04 4.97
CA ASP A 143 38.22 -3.95 5.88
C ASP A 143 38.34 -2.57 6.55
N ASN A 144 37.87 -1.52 5.87
CA ASN A 144 38.00 -0.12 6.30
C ASN A 144 36.72 0.48 6.88
N VAL A 145 35.71 -0.35 7.16
CA VAL A 145 34.41 0.11 7.69
C VAL A 145 34.26 -0.28 9.15
N VAL A 146 33.58 0.57 9.92
CA VAL A 146 33.32 0.31 11.35
C VAL A 146 32.28 -0.80 11.50
N TYR A 147 31.17 -0.71 10.76
CA TYR A 147 30.06 -1.65 10.88
C TYR A 147 30.02 -2.59 9.68
N LYS A 148 30.46 -3.83 9.88
CA LYS A 148 30.48 -4.84 8.82
C LYS A 148 29.07 -5.39 8.57
N PRO A 149 28.72 -5.73 7.32
CA PRO A 149 27.46 -6.40 7.03
C PRO A 149 27.39 -7.77 7.75
N LEU A 150 26.20 -8.10 8.26
CA LEU A 150 25.93 -9.40 8.84
C LEU A 150 25.93 -10.48 7.74
N SER A 151 26.40 -11.68 8.10
CA SER A 151 26.43 -12.84 7.20
C SER A 151 25.06 -13.04 6.54
N GLN A 152 25.03 -13.10 5.20
CA GLN A 152 23.79 -13.21 4.41
C GLN A 152 23.19 -14.64 4.36
N TYR A 153 23.63 -15.52 5.25
CA TYR A 153 23.29 -16.94 5.27
C TYR A 153 22.82 -17.37 6.65
N ASP A 154 21.55 -17.09 6.92
CA ASP A 154 20.68 -17.95 7.72
C ASP A 154 19.50 -18.41 6.84
#